data_AF-A0A4U7D5E1-F1
#
_entry.id   AF-A0A4U7D5E1-F1
#
_cell.length_a   1.000
_cell.length_b   1.000
_cell.length_c   1.000
_cell.angle_alpha   90.00
_cell.angle_beta   90.00
_cell.angle_gamma   90.00
#
_symmetry.space_group_name_H-M   'P 1'
#
loop_
_entity.id
_entity.type
_entity.pdbx_description
1 polymer ?
#
loop_
_entity_poly.entity_id
_entity_poly.type
_entity_poly.pdbx_seq_one_letter_code
_entity_poly.pdbx_strand_id
1 'polypeptide(L)'
;MAESDFFDAFSGENVAIEGAEDDAFDIDGPGVSRTRGSGSNSQIYVLDTDDFEVGEYNITNSANEEVVLNIRSLGLSVEADEGNFTTNDAVTATVTSDTINREITADLLDSDGDVVDTVDATIDSDGEVSVDFGTQSETGTYTIEVTDVNSAVTAESGDFDINEAPEGDVSFEQGFITEERGDTANITINFQGDIETATLRVGDDDDREVRRAERSG
;
A
#
# COMPACT_ATOMS: atom_id res chain seq x y z
N MET A 1 3.53 22.26 -44.92
CA MET A 1 2.77 21.90 -43.71
C MET A 1 3.83 21.78 -42.64
N ALA A 2 3.80 22.66 -41.64
CA ALA A 2 4.59 22.42 -40.44
C ALA A 2 4.01 21.16 -39.80
N GLU A 3 4.86 20.19 -39.49
CA GLU A 3 4.44 19.09 -38.61
C GLU A 3 4.31 19.72 -37.23
N SER A 4 3.11 19.70 -36.65
CA SER A 4 2.94 20.06 -35.24
C SER A 4 3.64 18.97 -34.42
N ASP A 5 4.51 19.34 -33.49
CA ASP A 5 5.16 18.37 -32.62
C ASP A 5 4.11 17.76 -31.68
N PHE A 6 4.16 16.43 -31.52
CA PHE A 6 3.18 15.68 -30.74
C PHE A 6 3.84 15.09 -29.49
N PHE A 7 3.24 15.36 -28.33
CA PHE A 7 3.71 14.91 -27.02
C PHE A 7 2.59 14.19 -26.27
N ASP A 8 2.95 13.22 -25.44
CA ASP A 8 2.03 12.50 -24.56
C ASP A 8 2.33 12.85 -23.10
N ALA A 9 1.30 13.04 -22.30
CA ALA A 9 1.38 13.17 -20.85
C ALA A 9 0.22 12.45 -20.18
N PHE A 10 0.33 12.20 -18.87
CA PHE A 10 -0.75 11.66 -18.07
C PHE A 10 -1.55 12.74 -17.37
N SER A 11 -2.84 12.52 -17.15
CA SER A 11 -3.65 13.36 -16.26
C SER A 11 -3.04 13.35 -14.86
N GLY A 12 -2.85 14.53 -14.25
CA GLY A 12 -2.15 14.68 -12.96
C GLY A 12 -0.62 14.81 -13.07
N GLU A 13 -0.05 14.71 -14.27
CA GLU A 13 1.37 14.94 -14.51
C GLU A 13 1.70 16.43 -14.63
N ASN A 14 2.93 16.80 -14.24
CA ASN A 14 3.49 18.12 -14.50
C ASN A 14 4.27 18.16 -15.83
N VAL A 15 3.74 18.91 -16.80
CA VAL A 15 4.36 19.07 -18.12
C VAL A 15 5.14 20.38 -18.19
N ALA A 16 6.43 20.33 -18.51
CA ALA A 16 7.23 21.52 -18.75
C ALA A 16 7.07 22.00 -20.20
N ILE A 17 6.61 23.24 -20.37
CA ILE A 17 6.51 23.92 -21.66
C ILE A 17 7.66 24.92 -21.76
N GLU A 18 8.50 24.76 -22.79
CA GLU A 18 9.64 25.63 -23.07
C GLU A 18 9.31 26.58 -24.22
N GLY A 19 9.64 27.86 -24.06
CA GLY A 19 9.48 28.89 -25.08
C GLY A 19 10.51 30.01 -24.92
N ALA A 20 10.20 31.19 -25.47
CA ALA A 20 11.06 32.37 -25.29
C ALA A 20 10.99 32.93 -23.85
N GLU A 21 11.88 33.86 -23.52
CA GLU A 21 11.74 34.62 -22.27
C GLU A 21 10.45 35.46 -22.32
N ASP A 22 9.69 35.46 -21.22
CA ASP A 22 8.43 36.18 -21.09
C ASP A 22 7.34 35.75 -22.09
N ASP A 23 7.41 34.51 -22.57
CA ASP A 23 6.46 33.98 -23.55
C ASP A 23 5.08 33.71 -22.94
N ALA A 24 4.08 33.76 -23.80
CA ALA A 24 2.70 33.41 -23.52
C ALA A 24 2.30 32.19 -24.35
N PHE A 25 1.58 31.27 -23.71
CA PHE A 25 1.10 30.02 -24.27
C PHE A 25 -0.43 29.99 -24.21
N ASP A 26 -1.06 29.95 -25.37
CA ASP A 26 -2.48 29.71 -25.52
C ASP A 26 -2.73 28.20 -25.55
N ILE A 27 -3.45 27.70 -24.54
CA ILE A 27 -3.76 26.28 -24.36
C ILE A 27 -5.25 26.09 -24.64
N ASP A 28 -5.56 25.35 -25.70
CA ASP A 28 -6.93 25.11 -26.16
C ASP A 28 -7.20 23.61 -26.36
N GLY A 29 -8.28 23.12 -25.76
CA GLY A 29 -8.68 21.72 -25.86
C GLY A 29 -9.99 21.42 -25.12
N PRO A 30 -10.26 20.15 -24.80
CA PRO A 30 -11.45 19.76 -24.06
C PRO A 30 -11.60 20.52 -22.74
N GLY A 31 -12.75 21.17 -22.58
CA GLY A 31 -13.12 21.88 -21.34
C GLY A 31 -12.30 23.12 -21.00
N VAL A 32 -11.24 23.43 -21.76
CA VAL A 32 -10.24 24.43 -21.40
C VAL A 32 -9.85 25.28 -22.60
N SER A 33 -9.89 26.59 -22.41
CA SER A 33 -9.29 27.57 -23.32
C SER A 33 -8.70 28.69 -22.47
N ARG A 34 -7.38 28.75 -22.34
CA ARG A 34 -6.71 29.69 -21.44
C ARG A 34 -5.31 30.08 -21.93
N THR A 35 -4.93 31.32 -21.68
CA THR A 35 -3.55 31.78 -21.86
C THR A 35 -2.78 31.70 -20.54
N ARG A 36 -1.55 31.20 -20.60
CA ARG A 36 -0.57 31.17 -19.50
C ARG A 36 0.74 31.78 -20.00
N GLY A 37 1.70 32.00 -19.12
CA GLY A 37 3.01 32.49 -19.51
C GLY A 37 4.09 31.98 -18.59
N SER A 38 5.32 31.92 -19.10
CA SER A 38 6.50 31.47 -18.35
C SER A 38 6.85 32.39 -17.18
N GLY A 39 6.47 33.68 -17.28
CA GLY A 39 6.75 34.70 -16.28
C GLY A 39 8.08 35.42 -16.53
N SER A 40 8.37 36.41 -15.67
CA SER A 40 9.48 37.35 -15.90
C SER A 40 10.86 36.70 -15.99
N ASN A 41 11.55 36.83 -17.13
CA ASN A 41 12.85 36.20 -17.42
C ASN A 41 12.83 34.66 -17.26
N SER A 42 11.69 34.01 -17.47
CA SER A 42 11.59 32.56 -17.51
C SER A 42 11.30 32.10 -18.93
N GLN A 43 11.88 30.96 -19.30
CA GLN A 43 11.60 30.26 -20.55
C GLN A 43 10.65 29.07 -20.32
N ILE A 44 10.44 28.69 -19.07
CA ILE A 44 9.69 27.49 -18.70
C ILE A 44 8.39 27.87 -18.01
N TYR A 45 7.30 27.26 -18.44
CA TYR A 45 6.03 27.21 -17.74
C TYR A 45 5.74 25.75 -17.37
N VAL A 46 5.44 25.48 -16.10
CA VAL A 46 5.01 24.15 -15.66
C VAL A 46 3.49 24.11 -15.70
N LEU A 47 2.98 23.23 -16.55
CA LEU A 47 1.56 22.94 -16.68
C LEU A 47 1.21 21.75 -15.80
N ASP A 48 0.41 22.01 -14.78
CA ASP A 48 -0.26 20.98 -13.99
C ASP A 48 -1.49 20.48 -14.76
N THR A 49 -1.55 19.17 -15.01
CA THR A 49 -2.61 18.53 -15.80
C THR A 49 -3.70 17.85 -14.95
N ASP A 50 -3.70 18.04 -13.63
CA ASP A 50 -4.69 17.41 -12.74
C ASP A 50 -6.14 17.81 -13.08
N ASP A 51 -6.34 19.09 -13.40
CA ASP A 51 -7.63 19.66 -13.81
C ASP A 51 -7.96 19.46 -15.31
N PHE A 52 -7.16 18.70 -16.06
CA PHE A 52 -7.34 18.54 -17.50
C PHE A 52 -8.10 17.24 -17.83
N GLU A 53 -9.01 17.33 -18.80
CA GLU A 53 -9.71 16.14 -19.29
C GLU A 53 -8.79 15.35 -20.24
N VAL A 54 -9.02 14.04 -20.34
CA VAL A 54 -8.31 13.21 -21.33
C VAL A 54 -8.64 13.68 -22.75
N GLY A 55 -7.60 13.92 -23.56
CA GLY A 55 -7.73 14.36 -24.94
C GLY A 55 -6.55 15.19 -25.44
N GLU A 56 -6.71 15.73 -26.65
CA GLU A 56 -5.68 16.53 -27.33
C GLU A 56 -5.84 18.02 -27.02
N TYR A 57 -4.73 18.66 -26.64
CA TYR A 57 -4.62 20.08 -26.37
C TYR A 57 -3.64 20.72 -27.35
N ASN A 58 -4.06 21.79 -28.00
CA ASN A 58 -3.19 22.61 -28.84
C ASN A 58 -2.59 23.72 -27.98
N ILE A 59 -1.27 23.79 -27.97
CA ILE A 59 -0.51 24.79 -27.23
C ILE A 59 0.19 25.67 -28.27
N THR A 60 -0.20 26.93 -28.34
CA THR A 60 0.37 27.91 -29.28
C THR A 60 1.13 28.99 -28.52
N ASN A 61 2.38 29.26 -28.90
CA ASN A 61 3.17 30.34 -28.29
C ASN A 61 2.96 31.70 -28.98
N SER A 62 3.59 32.76 -28.46
CA SER A 62 3.49 34.11 -29.07
C SER A 62 4.08 34.22 -30.49
N ALA A 63 4.93 33.26 -30.89
CA ALA A 63 5.49 33.17 -32.23
C ALA A 63 4.55 32.45 -33.23
N ASN A 64 3.40 31.94 -32.77
CA ASN A 64 2.47 31.08 -33.51
C ASN A 64 3.08 29.71 -33.86
N GLU A 65 3.99 29.21 -33.04
CA GLU A 65 4.41 27.81 -33.05
C GLU A 65 3.41 27.01 -32.23
N GLU A 66 2.90 25.93 -32.82
CA GLU A 66 1.86 25.08 -32.22
C GLU A 66 2.44 23.68 -31.97
N VAL A 67 2.20 23.18 -30.77
CA VAL A 67 2.46 21.79 -30.38
C VAL A 67 1.16 21.15 -29.88
N VAL A 68 1.04 19.84 -30.05
CA VAL A 68 -0.11 19.07 -29.59
C VAL A 68 0.31 18.23 -28.39
N LEU A 69 -0.36 18.43 -27.27
CA LEU A 69 -0.22 17.62 -26.06
C LEU A 69 -1.43 16.70 -25.94
N ASN A 70 -1.21 15.40 -26.00
CA ASN A 70 -2.22 14.38 -25.75
C ASN A 70 -2.16 13.93 -24.29
N ILE A 71 -3.20 14.27 -23.53
CA ILE A 71 -3.36 13.88 -22.13
C ILE A 71 -4.16 12.58 -22.08
N ARG A 72 -3.61 11.56 -21.43
CA ARG A 72 -4.25 10.25 -21.22
C ARG A 72 -4.33 9.89 -19.74
N SER A 73 -5.22 8.98 -19.39
CA SER A 73 -5.19 8.40 -18.05
C SER A 73 -4.00 7.45 -17.92
N LEU A 74 -3.32 7.47 -16.77
CA LEU A 74 -2.35 6.44 -16.41
C LEU A 74 -3.06 5.15 -15.96
N GLY A 75 -4.33 5.27 -15.54
CA GLY A 75 -5.09 4.17 -14.95
C GLY A 75 -4.42 3.61 -13.70
N LEU A 76 -3.65 4.42 -12.98
CA LEU A 76 -2.99 4.01 -11.75
C LEU A 76 -4.04 3.78 -10.67
N SER A 77 -4.01 2.60 -10.06
CA SER A 77 -4.85 2.25 -8.92
C SER A 77 -4.12 1.31 -7.98
N VAL A 78 -4.50 1.35 -6.71
CA VAL A 78 -3.99 0.46 -5.68
C VAL A 78 -5.17 -0.08 -4.86
N GLU A 79 -5.15 -1.37 -4.60
CA GLU A 79 -6.13 -2.04 -3.76
C GLU A 79 -5.39 -2.89 -2.72
N ALA A 80 -5.71 -2.69 -1.44
CA ALA A 80 -5.25 -3.61 -0.40
C ALA A 80 -5.87 -4.99 -0.63
N ASP A 81 -5.09 -6.06 -0.45
CA ASP A 81 -5.56 -7.42 -0.73
C ASP A 81 -6.67 -7.85 0.23
N GLU A 82 -6.70 -7.26 1.43
CA GLU A 82 -7.72 -7.47 2.45
C GLU A 82 -8.20 -6.13 3.03
N GLY A 83 -9.47 -6.08 3.44
CA GLY A 83 -10.02 -4.88 4.11
C GLY A 83 -9.74 -4.85 5.62
N ASN A 84 -9.16 -5.92 6.17
CA ASN A 84 -8.89 -6.05 7.59
C ASN A 84 -7.71 -7.02 7.81
N PHE A 85 -6.63 -6.52 8.39
CA PHE A 85 -5.46 -7.31 8.77
C PHE A 85 -5.39 -7.47 10.29
N THR A 86 -4.60 -8.44 10.75
CA THR A 86 -4.14 -8.49 12.14
C THR A 86 -2.67 -8.11 12.26
N THR A 87 -2.19 -7.84 13.46
CA THR A 87 -0.76 -7.58 13.71
C THR A 87 0.17 -8.75 13.36
N ASN A 88 -0.38 -9.93 13.06
CA ASN A 88 0.37 -11.10 12.57
C ASN A 88 0.32 -11.26 11.05
N ASP A 89 -0.60 -10.58 10.37
CA ASP A 89 -0.76 -10.66 8.92
C ASP A 89 0.16 -9.64 8.25
N ALA A 90 0.71 -10.03 7.10
CA ALA A 90 1.46 -9.11 6.26
C ALA A 90 0.46 -8.21 5.50
N VAL A 91 0.69 -6.91 5.55
CA VAL A 91 -0.09 -5.95 4.77
C VAL A 91 0.43 -5.97 3.34
N THR A 92 -0.39 -6.47 2.44
CA THR A 92 -0.10 -6.55 1.00
C THR A 92 -1.15 -5.83 0.18
N ALA A 93 -0.73 -5.30 -0.96
CA ALA A 93 -1.60 -4.63 -1.89
C ALA A 93 -1.18 -4.88 -3.34
N THR A 94 -2.15 -4.77 -4.23
CA THR A 94 -1.95 -4.89 -5.67
C THR A 94 -2.08 -3.51 -6.31
N VAL A 95 -1.03 -3.10 -7.03
CA VAL A 95 -0.98 -1.87 -7.80
C VAL A 95 -1.14 -2.21 -9.27
N THR A 96 -1.99 -1.48 -10.00
CA THR A 96 -2.20 -1.67 -11.43
C THR A 96 -2.07 -0.36 -12.20
N SER A 97 -1.66 -0.43 -13.47
CA SER A 97 -1.64 0.70 -14.40
C SER A 97 -1.91 0.26 -15.83
N ASP A 98 -2.48 1.17 -16.63
CA ASP A 98 -2.63 0.98 -18.08
C ASP A 98 -1.29 1.01 -18.84
N THR A 99 -0.19 1.44 -18.19
CA THR A 99 1.15 1.49 -18.78
C THR A 99 2.14 0.62 -18.00
N ILE A 100 2.94 -0.15 -18.73
CA ILE A 100 3.92 -1.11 -18.17
C ILE A 100 5.31 -0.51 -17.93
N ASN A 101 6.15 -1.24 -17.18
CA ASN A 101 7.55 -0.91 -16.87
C ASN A 101 7.69 0.48 -16.22
N ARG A 102 6.90 0.72 -15.18
CA ARG A 102 6.89 1.99 -14.46
C ARG A 102 7.37 1.80 -13.04
N GLU A 103 8.29 2.66 -12.60
CA GLU A 103 8.77 2.71 -11.23
C GLU A 103 7.74 3.43 -10.36
N ILE A 104 7.37 2.83 -9.25
CA ILE A 104 6.41 3.35 -8.29
C ILE A 104 6.98 3.31 -6.88
N THR A 105 6.56 4.27 -6.06
CA THR A 105 6.80 4.28 -4.62
C THR A 105 5.44 4.16 -3.94
N ALA A 106 5.27 3.13 -3.11
CA ALA A 106 4.07 2.87 -2.33
C ALA A 106 4.34 3.18 -0.86
N ASP A 107 3.57 4.08 -0.28
CA ASP A 107 3.65 4.52 1.10
C ASP A 107 2.44 3.99 1.88
N LEU A 108 2.70 3.38 3.03
CA LEU A 108 1.67 3.03 4.00
C LEU A 108 1.47 4.21 4.95
N LEU A 109 0.25 4.73 5.00
CA LEU A 109 -0.14 5.89 5.78
C LEU A 109 -1.00 5.45 6.97
N ASP A 110 -0.76 6.03 8.15
CA ASP A 110 -1.62 5.87 9.32
C ASP A 110 -2.84 6.81 9.29
N SER A 111 -3.66 6.77 10.34
CA SER A 111 -4.88 7.58 10.43
C SER A 111 -4.65 9.10 10.50
N ASP A 112 -3.43 9.53 10.82
CA ASP A 112 -3.04 10.95 10.83
C ASP A 112 -2.44 11.38 9.47
N GLY A 113 -2.28 10.44 8.53
CA GLY A 113 -1.67 10.64 7.22
C GLY A 113 -0.14 10.64 7.26
N ASP A 114 0.46 10.12 8.33
CA ASP A 114 1.91 10.00 8.44
C ASP A 114 2.37 8.68 7.79
N VAL A 115 3.48 8.74 7.03
CA VAL A 115 4.10 7.56 6.41
C VAL A 115 4.74 6.69 7.48
N VAL A 116 4.24 5.47 7.62
CA VAL A 116 4.78 4.46 8.56
C VAL A 116 5.73 3.47 7.88
N ASP A 117 5.55 3.22 6.59
CA ASP A 117 6.43 2.36 5.80
C ASP A 117 6.40 2.73 4.30
N THR A 118 7.46 2.38 3.57
CA THR A 118 7.63 2.71 2.14
C THR A 118 8.20 1.51 1.38
N VAL A 119 7.59 1.18 0.24
CA VAL A 119 8.01 0.11 -0.66
C VAL A 119 8.16 0.67 -2.08
N ASP A 120 9.38 0.60 -2.61
CA ASP A 120 9.64 0.87 -4.03
C ASP A 120 9.46 -0.41 -4.86
N ALA A 121 8.70 -0.31 -5.95
CA ALA A 121 8.45 -1.42 -6.85
C ALA A 121 8.42 -0.97 -8.32
N THR A 122 8.26 -1.93 -9.24
CA THR A 122 8.11 -1.65 -10.66
C THR A 122 6.91 -2.42 -11.19
N ILE A 123 5.96 -1.69 -11.78
CA ILE A 123 4.84 -2.28 -12.52
C ILE A 123 5.43 -3.05 -13.69
N ASP A 124 5.17 -4.35 -13.74
CA ASP A 124 5.81 -5.23 -14.69
C ASP A 124 5.14 -5.19 -16.07
N SER A 125 5.42 -6.20 -16.90
CA SER A 125 4.88 -6.27 -18.26
C SER A 125 3.40 -6.68 -18.33
N ASP A 126 2.83 -7.15 -17.22
CA ASP A 126 1.42 -7.52 -17.10
C ASP A 126 0.57 -6.33 -16.64
N GLY A 127 1.20 -5.20 -16.27
CA GLY A 127 0.51 -3.97 -15.87
C GLY A 127 0.11 -3.95 -14.39
N GLU A 128 0.65 -4.88 -13.61
CA GLU A 128 0.40 -5.03 -12.18
C GLU A 128 1.71 -5.25 -11.40
N VAL A 129 1.67 -5.00 -10.09
CA VAL A 129 2.72 -5.39 -9.16
C VAL A 129 2.13 -5.51 -7.76
N SER A 130 2.53 -6.54 -7.02
CA SER A 130 2.19 -6.66 -5.60
C SER A 130 3.27 -5.99 -4.74
N VAL A 131 2.83 -5.19 -3.78
CA VAL A 131 3.67 -4.57 -2.75
C VAL A 131 3.38 -5.23 -1.39
N ASP A 132 4.42 -5.38 -0.58
CA ASP A 132 4.38 -6.04 0.73
C ASP A 132 5.08 -5.14 1.75
N PHE A 133 4.30 -4.66 2.72
CA PHE A 133 4.76 -3.82 3.83
C PHE A 133 5.09 -4.67 5.08
N GLY A 134 5.00 -6.00 4.98
CA GLY A 134 5.15 -6.90 6.11
C GLY A 134 4.10 -6.70 7.21
N THR A 135 4.40 -7.21 8.41
CA THR A 135 3.49 -7.15 9.56
C THR A 135 3.60 -5.82 10.29
N GLN A 136 2.46 -5.25 10.67
CA GLN A 136 2.40 -4.01 11.45
C GLN A 136 2.14 -4.29 12.92
N SER A 137 2.87 -3.61 13.81
CA SER A 137 2.74 -3.80 15.26
C SER A 137 1.67 -2.92 15.90
N GLU A 138 1.28 -1.85 15.22
CA GLU A 138 0.30 -0.89 15.70
C GLU A 138 -1.06 -1.18 15.07
N THR A 139 -2.10 -1.06 15.90
CA THR A 139 -3.48 -1.23 15.46
C THR A 139 -4.07 0.11 15.08
N GLY A 140 -4.90 0.15 14.05
CA GLY A 140 -5.53 1.38 13.59
C GLY A 140 -6.07 1.25 12.18
N THR A 141 -6.55 2.37 11.65
CA THR A 141 -6.95 2.50 10.27
C THR A 141 -5.78 3.04 9.46
N TYR A 142 -5.55 2.45 8.29
CA TYR A 142 -4.45 2.76 7.40
C TYR A 142 -4.96 2.93 5.97
N THR A 143 -4.15 3.60 5.15
CA THR A 143 -4.36 3.82 3.72
C THR A 143 -3.04 3.60 3.00
N ILE A 144 -3.05 3.15 1.76
CA ILE A 144 -1.84 3.03 0.93
C ILE A 144 -1.91 4.09 -0.16
N GLU A 145 -0.88 4.93 -0.25
CA GLU A 145 -0.69 5.89 -1.34
C GLU A 145 0.40 5.36 -2.28
N VAL A 146 0.15 5.35 -3.58
CA VAL A 146 1.12 4.97 -4.60
C VAL A 146 1.41 6.15 -5.49
N THR A 147 2.68 6.47 -5.67
CA THR A 147 3.17 7.51 -6.56
C THR A 147 3.96 6.91 -7.72
N ASP A 148 3.60 7.25 -8.95
CA ASP A 148 4.44 6.98 -10.12
C ASP A 148 5.66 7.92 -10.13
N VAL A 149 6.87 7.37 -10.13
CA VAL A 149 8.11 8.15 -10.00
C VAL A 149 8.35 9.08 -11.19
N ASN A 150 7.88 8.70 -12.39
CA ASN A 150 8.17 9.44 -13.61
C ASN A 150 7.16 10.56 -13.88
N SER A 151 5.87 10.34 -13.63
CA SER A 151 4.80 11.32 -13.86
C SER A 151 4.34 12.04 -12.60
N ALA A 152 4.76 11.58 -11.41
CA ALA A 152 4.30 12.06 -10.10
C ALA A 152 2.77 11.93 -9.89
N VAL A 153 2.11 11.09 -10.69
CA VAL A 153 0.68 10.79 -10.53
C VAL A 153 0.52 9.88 -9.32
N THR A 154 -0.42 10.21 -8.44
CA THR A 154 -0.71 9.45 -7.22
C THR A 154 -2.05 8.72 -7.31
N ALA A 155 -2.18 7.63 -6.57
CA ALA A 155 -3.42 6.91 -6.34
C ALA A 155 -3.47 6.38 -4.91
N GLU A 156 -4.62 6.47 -4.27
CA GLU A 156 -4.82 6.01 -2.89
C GLU A 156 -5.74 4.79 -2.85
N SER A 157 -5.50 3.87 -1.91
CA SER A 157 -6.39 2.76 -1.62
C SER A 157 -7.62 3.24 -0.84
N GLY A 158 -8.59 2.35 -0.65
CA GLY A 158 -9.55 2.54 0.43
C GLY A 158 -8.89 2.39 1.80
N ASP A 159 -9.59 2.87 2.83
CA ASP A 159 -9.21 2.63 4.23
C ASP A 159 -9.34 1.14 4.58
N PHE A 160 -8.39 0.63 5.37
CA PHE A 160 -8.44 -0.71 5.95
C PHE A 160 -7.97 -0.69 7.40
N ASP A 161 -8.37 -1.70 8.17
CA ASP A 161 -8.07 -1.76 9.61
C ASP A 161 -7.05 -2.86 9.93
N ILE A 162 -6.07 -2.51 10.77
CA ILE A 162 -5.17 -3.47 11.41
C ILE A 162 -5.61 -3.65 12.86
N ASN A 163 -5.96 -4.88 13.21
CA ASN A 163 -6.42 -5.23 14.55
C ASN A 163 -5.37 -6.03 15.30
N GLU A 164 -5.46 -6.04 16.63
CA GLU A 164 -4.62 -6.90 17.45
C GLU A 164 -4.85 -8.37 17.06
N ALA A 165 -3.77 -9.09 16.73
CA ALA A 165 -3.86 -10.52 16.51
C ALA A 165 -4.34 -11.20 17.79
N PRO A 166 -5.25 -12.18 17.69
CA PRO A 166 -5.82 -12.81 18.87
C PRO A 166 -4.73 -13.50 19.69
N GLU A 167 -4.58 -13.10 20.95
CA GLU A 167 -3.67 -13.75 21.88
C GLU A 167 -4.03 -15.24 22.00
N GLY A 168 -3.05 -16.11 21.73
CA GLY A 168 -3.23 -17.55 21.85
C GLY A 168 -3.46 -17.97 23.31
N ASP A 169 -4.61 -18.55 23.62
CA ASP A 169 -4.93 -19.11 24.95
C ASP A 169 -5.20 -20.62 24.89
N VAL A 170 -4.55 -21.36 25.80
CA VAL A 170 -4.79 -22.80 26.02
C VAL A 170 -5.40 -22.98 27.40
N SER A 171 -6.58 -23.59 27.45
CA SER A 171 -7.26 -23.88 28.71
C SER A 171 -7.79 -25.30 28.76
N PHE A 172 -7.82 -25.88 29.97
CA PHE A 172 -8.51 -27.14 30.21
C PHE A 172 -9.99 -26.86 30.46
N GLU A 173 -10.88 -27.64 29.85
CA GLU A 173 -12.31 -27.56 30.13
C GLU A 173 -12.60 -27.87 31.61
N GLN A 174 -11.82 -28.79 32.18
CA GLN A 174 -11.94 -29.22 33.57
C GLN A 174 -10.55 -29.27 34.22
N GLY A 175 -10.39 -28.60 35.37
CA GLY A 175 -9.13 -28.58 36.12
C GLY A 175 -8.81 -29.87 36.88
N PHE A 176 -9.77 -30.79 37.00
CA PHE A 176 -9.59 -32.11 37.59
C PHE A 176 -10.55 -33.11 36.93
N ILE A 177 -10.05 -34.31 36.64
CA ILE A 177 -10.83 -35.42 36.06
C ILE A 177 -10.76 -36.58 37.05
N THR A 178 -11.91 -37.13 37.43
CA THR A 178 -12.01 -38.24 38.39
C THR A 178 -12.66 -39.42 37.71
N GLU A 179 -11.89 -40.48 37.50
CA GLU A 179 -12.36 -41.73 36.88
C GLU A 179 -11.98 -42.92 37.76
N GLU A 180 -12.72 -44.03 37.62
CA GLU A 180 -12.40 -45.27 38.31
C GLU A 180 -11.14 -45.91 37.73
N ARG A 181 -10.45 -46.69 38.56
CA ARG A 181 -9.18 -47.30 38.16
C ARG A 181 -9.44 -48.37 37.10
N GLY A 182 -8.88 -48.16 35.90
CA GLY A 182 -9.08 -49.03 34.75
C GLY A 182 -9.98 -48.41 33.68
N ASP A 183 -10.61 -47.26 33.96
CA ASP A 183 -11.39 -46.50 32.99
C ASP A 183 -10.52 -45.51 32.20
N THR A 184 -11.07 -44.98 31.10
CA THR A 184 -10.40 -44.01 30.22
C THR A 184 -10.74 -42.59 30.65
N ALA A 185 -9.74 -41.83 31.10
CA ALA A 185 -9.91 -40.40 31.36
C ALA A 185 -9.88 -39.58 30.06
N ASN A 186 -10.93 -38.81 29.82
CA ASN A 186 -10.99 -37.87 28.70
C ASN A 186 -10.55 -36.49 29.18
N ILE A 187 -9.47 -35.97 28.58
CA ILE A 187 -8.94 -34.63 28.85
C ILE A 187 -9.32 -33.75 27.66
N THR A 188 -10.26 -32.84 27.86
CA THR A 188 -10.63 -31.83 26.86
C THR A 188 -9.74 -30.60 27.03
N ILE A 189 -9.05 -30.21 25.95
CA ILE A 189 -8.23 -29.01 25.88
C ILE A 189 -8.87 -28.07 24.86
N ASN A 190 -9.11 -26.84 25.28
CA ASN A 190 -9.64 -25.77 24.44
C ASN A 190 -8.49 -24.87 23.98
N PHE A 191 -8.54 -24.51 22.70
CA PHE A 191 -7.60 -23.61 22.04
C PHE A 191 -8.37 -22.39 21.54
N GLN A 192 -7.83 -21.20 21.77
CA GLN A 192 -8.34 -19.93 21.25
C GLN A 192 -7.19 -19.11 20.69
N GLY A 193 -7.47 -18.31 19.65
CA GLY A 193 -6.48 -17.45 19.00
C GLY A 193 -5.45 -18.20 18.17
N ASP A 194 -4.34 -17.52 17.86
CA ASP A 194 -3.27 -18.02 17.01
C ASP A 194 -2.26 -18.84 17.83
N ILE A 195 -2.57 -20.13 18.04
CA ILE A 195 -1.66 -21.09 18.69
C ILE A 195 -1.16 -22.10 17.67
N GLU A 196 0.12 -22.00 17.32
CA GLU A 196 0.77 -22.95 16.41
C GLU A 196 1.20 -24.24 17.11
N THR A 197 1.56 -24.16 18.40
CA THR A 197 2.05 -25.32 19.17
C THR A 197 1.57 -25.30 20.62
N ALA A 198 1.20 -26.47 21.12
CA ALA A 198 0.91 -26.68 22.54
C ALA A 198 1.45 -28.03 23.01
N THR A 199 2.01 -28.06 24.22
CA THR A 199 2.59 -29.27 24.81
C THR A 199 1.80 -29.67 26.05
N LEU A 200 1.21 -30.87 26.02
CA LEU A 200 0.60 -31.48 27.20
C LEU A 200 1.63 -32.40 27.88
N ARG A 201 2.00 -32.08 29.12
CA ARG A 201 2.79 -32.98 29.97
C ARG A 201 1.87 -33.65 31.00
N VAL A 202 1.89 -34.97 31.02
CA VAL A 202 1.18 -35.78 32.02
C VAL A 202 2.21 -36.47 32.91
N GLY A 203 2.26 -36.08 34.18
CA GLY A 203 3.21 -36.61 35.16
C GLY A 203 3.41 -35.65 36.34
N ASP A 204 4.12 -36.08 37.36
CA ASP A 204 4.39 -35.28 38.56
C ASP A 204 5.61 -34.34 38.35
N ASP A 205 5.58 -33.17 38.99
CA ASP A 205 6.72 -32.26 39.09
C ASP A 205 7.48 -32.55 40.39
N ASP A 206 8.52 -33.39 40.28
CA ASP A 206 9.51 -33.69 41.32
C ASP A 206 9.02 -34.61 42.48
N ASP A 207 9.23 -35.91 42.28
CA ASP A 207 9.42 -36.92 43.34
C ASP A 207 10.44 -36.42 44.39
N ARG A 208 9.97 -35.91 45.54
CA ARG A 208 10.81 -35.76 46.75
C ARG A 208 10.20 -36.44 47.96
N GLU A 209 10.17 -37.77 47.91
CA GLU A 209 10.11 -38.59 49.12
C GLU A 209 11.53 -38.99 49.56
N VAL A 210 12.18 -38.17 50.40
CA VAL A 210 13.32 -38.62 51.20
C VAL A 210 12.83 -39.50 52.35
N ARG A 211 12.51 -40.76 52.06
CA ARG A 211 12.33 -41.77 53.11
C ARG A 211 13.68 -42.17 53.68
N ARG A 212 14.09 -41.53 54.78
CA ARG A 212 15.16 -42.06 55.63
C ARG A 212 14.54 -42.95 56.70
N ALA A 213 14.46 -44.25 56.40
CA ALA A 213 14.24 -45.28 57.39
C ALA A 213 15.57 -45.99 57.66
N GLU A 214 16.17 -45.74 58.83
CA GLU A 214 17.12 -46.69 59.42
C GLU A 214 16.79 -46.84 60.91
N ARG A 215 16.40 -48.06 61.28
CA ARG A 215 16.27 -48.53 62.66
C ARG A 215 16.79 -49.97 62.72
N SER A 216 17.98 -50.16 63.29
CA SER A 216 18.51 -51.38 63.96
C SER A 216 20.02 -51.14 64.18
N GLY A 217 20.64 -51.37 65.34
CA GLY A 217 20.20 -51.99 66.59
C GLY A 217 20.99 -51.46 67.78
#